data_AF-A0A285UFH8-F1
#
_entry.id   AF-A0A285UFH8-F1
#
_cell.length_a   1.000
_cell.length_b   1.000
_cell.length_c   1.000
_cell.angle_alpha   90.00
_cell.angle_beta   90.00
_cell.angle_gamma   90.00
#
_symmetry.space_group_name_H-M   'P 1'
#
loop_
_entity.id
_entity.type
_entity.pdbx_description
1 polymer ?
#
loop_
_entity_poly.entity_id
_entity_poly.type
_entity_poly.pdbx_seq_one_letter_code
_entity_poly.pdbx_strand_id
1 'polypeptide(L)' 'MKKLGLLLLFIGIILIAIFMFTDIQMSFNFWLIGFLVGMLVSAAGMVLLIIDLAKAIKAEKLAKKNN' A
#
# COMPACT_ATOMS: atom_id res chain seq x y z
N MET A 1 4.98 -10.23 -7.57
CA MET A 1 4.29 -8.93 -7.43
C MET A 1 3.41 -8.88 -6.18
N LYS A 2 2.66 -9.95 -5.83
CA LYS A 2 1.78 -9.97 -4.63
C LYS A 2 2.46 -9.51 -3.33
N LYS A 3 3.70 -9.95 -3.10
CA LYS A 3 4.49 -9.58 -1.90
C LYS A 3 4.92 -8.11 -1.90
N LEU A 4 5.16 -7.50 -3.06
CA LEU A 4 5.58 -6.10 -3.17
C LEU A 4 4.43 -5.14 -2.87
N GLY A 5 3.23 -5.40 -3.41
CA GLY A 5 2.05 -4.57 -3.09
C GLY A 5 1.70 -4.62 -1.60
N LEU A 6 1.76 -5.82 -1.01
CA LEU A 6 1.53 -6.01 0.43
C LEU A 6 2.61 -5.32 1.27
N LEU A 7 3.87 -5.41 0.87
CA LEU A 7 4.99 -4.80 1.57
C LEU A 7 4.96 -3.27 1.48
N LEU A 8 4.63 -2.70 0.32
CA LEU A 8 4.43 -1.25 0.18
C LEU A 8 3.27 -0.75 1.04
N LEU A 9 2.13 -1.46 1.03
CA LEU A 9 0.98 -1.10 1.85
C LEU A 9 1.34 -1.16 3.34
N PHE A 10 2.03 -2.22 3.76
CA PHE A 10 2.45 -2.41 5.14
C PHE A 10 3.40 -1.30 5.61
N ILE A 11 4.41 -0.97 4.80
CA ILE A 11 5.34 0.13 5.10
C ILE A 11 4.61 1.46 5.16
N GLY A 12 3.72 1.74 4.22
CA GLY A 12 2.94 2.98 4.20
C GLY A 12 2.07 3.14 5.45
N ILE A 13 1.38 2.08 5.87
CA ILE A 13 0.55 2.09 7.09
C ILE A 13 1.41 2.28 8.33
N ILE A 14 2.56 1.59 8.44
CA ILE A 14 3.49 1.78 9.57
C ILE A 14 3.98 3.22 9.62
N LEU A 15 4.33 3.80 8.47
CA LEU A 15 4.81 5.18 8.40
C LEU A 15 3.74 6.15 8.94
N ILE A 16 2.50 5.99 8.49
CA ILE A 16 1.35 6.79 8.98
C ILE A 16 1.15 6.59 10.48
N ALA A 17 1.21 5.35 10.96
CA ALA A 17 1.04 5.03 12.37
C ALA A 17 2.13 5.66 13.23
N ILE A 18 3.39 5.64 12.80
CA ILE A 18 4.48 6.33 13.49
C ILE A 18 4.14 7.82 13.57
N PHE A 19 3.86 8.47 12.44
CA PHE A 19 3.54 9.91 12.45
C PHE A 19 2.33 10.24 13.33
N MET A 20 1.31 9.38 13.43
CA MET A 20 0.13 9.65 14.26
C MET A 20 0.33 9.38 15.76
N PHE A 21 1.04 8.31 16.12
CA PHE A 21 1.07 7.81 17.49
C PHE A 21 2.36 8.11 18.25
N THR A 22 3.41 8.52 17.54
CA THR A 22 4.66 8.94 18.21
C THR A 22 4.63 10.43 18.46
N ASP A 23 4.90 10.82 19.71
CA ASP A 23 4.95 12.20 20.15
C ASP A 23 6.29 12.84 19.74
N ILE A 24 6.58 12.80 18.43
CA ILE A 24 7.82 13.34 17.89
C ILE A 24 7.66 14.85 17.79
N GLN A 25 8.47 15.58 18.55
CA GLN A 25 8.58 17.03 18.44
C GLN A 25 9.16 17.42 17.07
N MET A 26 8.29 17.56 16.08
CA MET A 26 8.61 18.04 14.74
C MET A 26 7.73 19.24 14.40
N SER A 27 8.17 20.07 13.46
CA SER A 27 7.30 21.12 12.96
C SER A 27 6.09 20.51 12.22
N PHE A 28 4.94 21.17 12.33
CA PHE A 28 3.71 20.73 11.69
C PHE A 28 3.88 20.46 10.19
N ASN A 29 4.68 21.28 9.49
CA ASN A 29 4.97 21.09 8.07
C ASN A 29 5.71 19.78 7.79
N PHE A 30 6.72 19.44 8.60
CA PHE A 30 7.44 18.18 8.44
C PHE A 30 6.55 16.96 8.72
N TRP A 31 5.72 17.05 9.77
CA TRP A 31 4.72 16.02 10.08
C TRP A 31 3.73 15.82 8.93
N LEU A 32 3.18 16.91 8.38
CA LEU A 32 2.20 16.89 7.30
C LEU A 32 2.79 16.28 6.02
N ILE A 33 4.03 16.64 5.66
CA ILE A 33 4.72 16.07 4.49
C ILE A 33 4.92 14.57 4.68
N GLY A 34 5.40 14.14 5.84
CA GLY A 34 5.59 12.72 6.16
C GLY A 34 4.28 11.92 6.09
N PHE A 35 3.20 12.48 6.63
CA PHE A 35 1.87 11.90 6.57
C PHE A 35 1.35 11.75 5.14
N LEU A 36 1.47 12.80 4.31
CA LEU A 36 1.06 12.77 2.90
C LEU A 36 1.87 11.75 2.09
N VAL A 37 3.18 11.66 2.32
CA VAL A 37 4.02 10.63 1.68
C VAL A 37 3.58 9.23 2.10
N GLY A 38 3.31 9.00 3.39
CA GLY A 38 2.79 7.72 3.89
C GLY A 38 1.46 7.32 3.25
N MET A 39 0.55 8.28 3.06
CA MET A 39 -0.70 8.06 2.33
C MET A 39 -0.46 7.66 0.87
N LEU A 40 0.42 8.36 0.15
CA LEU A 40 0.72 8.05 -1.25
C LEU A 40 1.33 6.66 -1.41
N VAL A 41 2.27 6.28 -0.53
CA VAL A 41 2.90 4.95 -0.53
C VAL A 41 1.85 3.86 -0.24
N SER A 42 0.95 4.09 0.73
CA SER A 42 -0.14 3.16 1.03
C SER A 42 -1.10 2.99 -0.14
N ALA A 43 -1.48 4.10 -0.79
CA ALA A 43 -2.33 4.09 -1.97
C ALA A 43 -1.68 3.32 -3.13
N ALA A 44 -0.39 3.52 -3.38
CA ALA A 44 0.35 2.78 -4.39
C ALA A 44 0.39 1.27 -4.09
N GLY A 45 0.62 0.88 -2.83
CA GLY A 45 0.56 -0.51 -2.38
C GLY A 45 -0.81 -1.14 -2.63
N MET A 46 -1.89 -0.42 -2.31
CA MET A 46 -3.26 -0.87 -2.55
C MET A 46 -3.56 -1.06 -4.04
N VAL A 47 -3.17 -0.10 -4.90
CA VAL A 47 -3.36 -0.20 -6.35
C VAL A 47 -2.66 -1.43 -6.93
N LEU A 48 -1.43 -1.71 -6.50
CA LEU A 48 -0.68 -2.90 -6.92
C LEU A 48 -1.40 -4.19 -6.52
N LEU A 49 -1.95 -4.26 -5.31
CA LEU A 49 -2.71 -5.41 -4.84
C LEU A 49 -4.00 -5.62 -5.64
N ILE A 50 -4.71 -4.55 -5.97
CA ILE A 50 -5.92 -4.61 -6.82
C ILE A 50 -5.58 -5.16 -8.21
N ILE A 51 -4.48 -4.66 -8.81
CA ILE A 51 -4.01 -5.16 -10.12
C ILE A 51 -3.65 -6.65 -10.04
N ASP A 52 -2.96 -7.06 -8.98
CA ASP A 52 -2.59 -8.46 -8.78
C ASP A 52 -3.82 -9.36 -8.56
N LEU A 53 -4.85 -8.87 -7.87
CA LEU A 53 -6.13 -9.55 -7.72
C LEU A 53 -6.83 -9.71 -9.07
N ALA A 54 -6.93 -8.63 -9.86
CA ALA A 54 -7.53 -8.66 -11.18
C ALA A 54 -6.80 -9.64 -12.13
N LYS A 55 -5.46 -9.68 -12.08
CA LYS A 55 -4.65 -10.64 -12.83
C LYS A 55 -4.92 -12.08 -12.39
N ALA A 56 -5.02 -12.34 -11.08
CA ALA A 56 -5.31 -13.66 -10.55
C ALA A 56 -6.69 -14.16 -11.01
N ILE A 57 -7.72 -13.33 -10.92
CA ILE A 57 -9.09 -13.66 -11.37
C ILE A 57 -9.11 -13.98 -12.87
N LYS A 58 -8.40 -13.19 -13.69
CA LYS A 58 -8.31 -13.44 -15.14
C LYS A 58 -7.61 -14.77 -15.44
N ALA A 59 -6.55 -15.10 -14.71
CA ALA A 59 -5.81 -16.35 -14.87
C ALA A 59 -6.68 -17.57 -14.49
N GLU A 60 -7.42 -17.50 -13.38
CA GLU A 60 -8.35 -18.55 -12.96
C GLU A 60 -9.47 -18.77 -13.99
N LYS A 61 -10.03 -17.67 -14.54
CA LYS A 61 -11.06 -17.75 -15.58
C LYS A 61 -10.56 -18.42 -16.86
N LEU A 62 -9.29 -18.22 -17.23
CA LEU A 62 -8.67 -18.88 -18.37
C LEU A 62 -8.38 -20.35 -18.09
N ALA A 63 -7.85 -20.68 -16.91
CA ALA A 63 -7.59 -22.06 -16.51
C ALA A 63 -8.86 -22.92 -16.50
N LYS A 64 -9.98 -22.36 -16.02
CA LYS A 64 -11.28 -23.05 -15.99
C LYS A 64 -11.96 -23.18 -17.36
N LYS A 65 -11.52 -22.42 -18.37
CA LYS A 65 -12.03 -22.51 -19.75
C LYS A 65 -11.28 -23.56 -20.58
N ASN A 66 -10.03 -23.83 -20.24
CA ASN A 66 -9.16 -24.77 -20.95
C ASN A 66 -9.15 -26.19 -20.36
N ASN A 67 -9.88 -26.43 -19.26
CA ASN A 67 -10.19 -27.75 -18.68
C ASN A 67 -11.65 -28.08 -18.95
#